data_AF-A0A1F9Y384-F1
#
_entry.id   AF-A0A1F9Y384-F1
#
_cell.length_a   1.000
_cell.length_b   1.000
_cell.length_c   1.000
_cell.angle_alpha   90.00
_cell.angle_beta   90.00
_cell.angle_gamma   90.00
#
_symmetry.space_group_name_H-M   'P 1'
#
loop_
_entity.id
_entity.type
_entity.pdbx_description
1 polymer ?
#
loop_
_entity_poly.entity_id
_entity_poly.type
_entity_poly.pdbx_seq_one_letter_code
_entity_poly.pdbx_strand_id
1 'polypeptide(L)'
;MVVVAVNRTMHSYTNTLKILCSAFRIDNDGLHVSCEKRIIEAAFACNSTFSATLLKLNPDDMDKFILVQIDKAGLGHNVFTEEATALIVRSADGYLRKCRNLCISRLIEAVRARTKSITIDIVNKVLIQPHWRFDYDLATDVAAQR
;
A
#
# COMPACT_ATOMS: atom_id res chain seq x y z
N MET A 1 -11.76 6.05 -25.61
CA MET A 1 -12.37 5.41 -24.42
C MET A 1 -12.14 3.91 -24.53
N VAL A 2 -11.06 3.40 -23.93
CA VAL A 2 -10.72 1.97 -24.02
C VAL A 2 -11.36 1.27 -22.83
N VAL A 3 -12.47 0.59 -23.07
CA VAL A 3 -13.03 -0.38 -22.14
C VAL A 3 -12.21 -1.65 -22.32
N VAL A 4 -11.33 -1.97 -21.36
CA VAL A 4 -10.59 -3.23 -21.36
C VAL A 4 -11.52 -4.32 -20.83
N ALA A 5 -12.28 -4.95 -21.72
CA ALA A 5 -13.01 -6.18 -21.40
C ALA A 5 -12.01 -7.34 -21.34
N VAL A 6 -11.73 -7.87 -20.15
CA VAL A 6 -10.89 -9.07 -19.98
C VAL A 6 -11.72 -10.30 -20.31
N ASN A 7 -11.87 -10.57 -21.60
CA ASN A 7 -12.66 -11.69 -22.12
C ASN A 7 -11.80 -12.78 -22.80
N ARG A 8 -10.60 -13.06 -22.26
CA ARG A 8 -9.79 -14.26 -22.56
C ARG A 8 -8.94 -14.65 -21.35
N THR A 9 -9.58 -15.25 -20.35
CA THR A 9 -8.98 -15.58 -19.04
C THR A 9 -7.84 -16.60 -19.11
N MET A 10 -7.75 -17.44 -20.14
CA MET A 10 -6.72 -18.49 -20.22
C MET A 10 -5.40 -18.03 -20.86
N HIS A 11 -5.44 -17.30 -21.98
CA HIS A 11 -4.23 -16.86 -22.70
C HIS A 11 -3.50 -15.71 -22.00
N SER A 12 -4.23 -14.82 -21.32
CA SER A 12 -3.61 -13.77 -20.50
C SER A 12 -2.94 -14.35 -19.27
N TYR A 13 -3.54 -15.36 -18.63
CA TYR A 13 -2.96 -16.03 -17.46
C TYR A 13 -1.63 -16.73 -17.79
N THR A 14 -1.55 -17.45 -18.91
CA THR A 14 -0.29 -18.07 -19.38
C THR A 14 0.81 -17.03 -19.62
N ASN A 15 0.47 -15.86 -20.17
CA ASN A 15 1.45 -14.79 -20.39
C ASN A 15 1.89 -14.13 -19.07
N THR A 16 0.96 -13.86 -18.16
CA THR A 16 1.27 -13.35 -16.81
C THR A 16 2.20 -14.31 -16.07
N LEU A 17 1.93 -15.62 -16.14
CA LEU A 17 2.73 -16.64 -15.49
C LEU A 17 4.16 -16.70 -16.06
N LYS A 18 4.33 -16.59 -17.39
CA LYS A 18 5.66 -16.50 -18.02
C LYS A 18 6.45 -15.26 -17.61
N ILE A 19 5.79 -14.10 -17.53
CA ILE A 19 6.42 -12.84 -17.09
C ILE A 19 6.89 -12.98 -15.64
N LEU A 20 6.05 -13.56 -14.77
CA LEU A 20 6.39 -13.80 -13.37
C LEU A 20 7.54 -14.81 -13.24
N CYS A 21 7.48 -15.95 -13.95
CA CYS A 21 8.58 -16.93 -13.99
C CYS A 21 9.91 -16.29 -14.43
N SER A 22 9.89 -15.45 -15.47
CA SER A 22 11.07 -14.73 -15.94
C SER A 22 11.60 -13.75 -14.89
N ALA A 23 10.72 -13.01 -14.21
CA ALA A 23 11.10 -12.07 -13.16
C ALA A 23 11.75 -12.78 -11.94
N PHE A 24 11.24 -13.95 -11.57
CA PHE A 24 11.78 -14.75 -10.46
C PHE A 24 12.93 -15.70 -10.85
N ARG A 25 13.36 -15.70 -12.13
CA ARG A 25 14.35 -16.66 -12.68
C ARG A 25 13.97 -18.13 -12.42
N ILE A 26 12.70 -18.45 -12.59
CA ILE A 26 12.14 -19.81 -12.42
C ILE A 26 11.94 -20.42 -13.82
N ASP A 27 12.49 -21.61 -14.06
CA ASP A 27 12.28 -22.32 -15.33
C ASP A 27 10.80 -22.64 -15.54
N ASN A 28 10.27 -22.25 -16.71
CA ASN A 28 8.87 -22.40 -17.10
C ASN A 28 8.52 -23.82 -17.61
N ASP A 29 9.27 -24.83 -17.19
CA ASP A 29 9.10 -26.21 -17.63
C ASP A 29 8.07 -26.91 -16.74
N GLY A 30 6.79 -26.85 -17.11
CA GLY A 30 5.72 -27.58 -16.41
C GLY A 30 4.28 -27.16 -16.72
N LEU A 31 3.33 -27.88 -16.11
CA LEU A 31 1.91 -27.50 -16.04
C LEU A 31 1.75 -26.20 -15.24
N HIS A 32 0.81 -25.34 -15.66
CA HIS A 32 0.53 -24.04 -15.03
C HIS A 32 0.46 -24.05 -13.50
N VAL A 33 -0.18 -25.08 -12.93
CA VAL A 33 -0.36 -25.26 -11.49
C VAL A 33 0.97 -25.43 -10.75
N SER A 34 1.94 -26.13 -11.35
CA SER A 34 3.27 -26.32 -10.77
C SER A 34 4.07 -25.02 -10.77
N CYS A 35 4.02 -24.27 -11.87
CA CYS A 35 4.67 -22.97 -11.96
C CYS A 35 4.04 -21.95 -10.99
N GLU A 36 2.72 -21.96 -10.84
CA GLU A 36 2.02 -21.11 -9.86
C GLU A 36 2.49 -21.40 -8.43
N LYS A 37 2.53 -22.69 -8.04
CA LYS A 37 3.03 -23.09 -6.73
C LYS A 37 4.48 -22.62 -6.50
N ARG A 38 5.36 -22.81 -7.48
CA ARG A 38 6.77 -22.35 -7.42
C ARG A 38 6.88 -20.83 -7.30
N ILE A 39 6.05 -20.07 -8.02
CA ILE A 39 6.01 -18.60 -7.92
C ILE A 39 5.56 -18.19 -6.52
N ILE A 40 4.53 -18.83 -5.96
CA ILE A 40 4.03 -18.52 -4.61
C ILE A 40 5.09 -18.81 -3.55
N GLU A 41 5.76 -19.97 -3.64
CA GLU A 41 6.85 -20.35 -2.72
C GLU A 41 8.05 -19.39 -2.83
N ALA A 42 8.45 -19.02 -4.05
CA ALA A 42 9.53 -18.06 -4.28
C ALA A 42 9.16 -16.64 -3.79
N ALA A 43 7.90 -16.23 -3.99
CA ALA A 43 7.40 -14.95 -3.50
C ALA A 43 7.36 -14.91 -1.96
N PHE A 44 6.94 -16.01 -1.33
CA PHE A 44 6.95 -16.15 0.13
C PHE A 44 8.39 -16.11 0.67
N ALA A 45 9.32 -16.82 0.05
CA ALA A 45 10.74 -16.82 0.41
C ALA A 45 11.40 -15.43 0.22
N CYS A 46 11.08 -14.73 -0.86
CA CYS A 46 11.55 -13.36 -1.08
C CYS A 46 10.99 -12.40 -0.02
N ASN A 47 9.70 -12.51 0.29
CA ASN A 47 9.06 -11.70 1.33
C ASN A 47 9.63 -11.99 2.72
N SER A 48 9.94 -13.24 3.07
CA SER A 48 10.56 -13.59 4.35
C SER A 48 12.02 -13.14 4.46
N THR A 49 12.75 -13.11 3.35
CA THR A 49 14.17 -12.70 3.32
C THR A 49 14.34 -11.17 3.38
N PHE A 50 13.41 -10.41 2.79
CA PHE A 50 13.38 -8.95 2.87
C PHE A 50 12.56 -8.41 4.05
N SER A 51 11.73 -9.23 4.67
CA SER A 51 11.06 -8.90 5.93
C SER A 51 12.02 -9.12 7.11
N ALA A 52 13.13 -8.38 7.11
CA ALA A 52 13.74 -8.01 8.38
C ALA A 52 12.62 -7.39 9.22
N THR A 53 12.38 -7.87 10.44
CA THR A 53 11.38 -7.32 11.35
C THR A 53 11.61 -5.81 11.44
N LEU A 54 10.82 -5.04 10.69
CA LEU A 54 10.94 -3.60 10.66
C LEU A 54 10.45 -3.12 12.02
N LEU A 55 11.40 -2.74 12.87
CA LEU A 55 11.10 -2.10 14.13
C LEU A 55 10.25 -0.86 13.84
N LYS A 56 9.23 -0.64 14.67
CA LYS A 56 8.40 0.57 14.57
C LYS A 56 9.33 1.76 14.69
N LEU A 57 9.29 2.64 13.69
CA LEU A 57 10.12 3.83 13.66
C LEU A 57 9.58 4.85 14.67
N ASN A 58 10.48 5.59 15.32
CA ASN A 58 10.12 6.68 16.21
C ASN A 58 9.34 7.76 15.44
N PRO A 59 8.32 8.43 16.03
CA PRO A 59 7.56 9.48 15.35
C PRO A 59 8.42 10.58 14.72
N ASP A 60 9.48 11.02 15.41
CA ASP A 60 10.38 12.07 14.89
C ASP A 60 11.12 11.65 13.61
N ASP A 61 11.47 10.36 13.51
CA ASP A 61 12.13 9.83 12.33
C ASP A 61 11.13 9.57 11.19
N MET A 62 9.85 9.36 11.52
CA MET A 62 8.76 9.31 10.56
C MET A 62 8.52 10.70 9.93
N ASP A 63 8.55 11.76 10.72
CA ASP A 63 8.43 13.13 10.22
C ASP A 63 9.56 13.47 9.24
N LYS A 64 10.81 13.18 9.63
CA LYS A 64 11.98 13.31 8.74
C LYS A 64 11.80 12.51 7.45
N PHE A 65 11.29 11.28 7.56
CA PHE A 65 11.03 10.44 6.39
C PHE A 65 10.04 11.10 5.44
N ILE A 66 8.91 11.61 5.95
CA ILE A 66 7.89 12.30 5.13
C ILE A 66 8.51 13.50 4.39
N LEU A 67 9.25 14.35 5.11
CA LEU A 67 9.92 15.52 4.53
C LEU A 67 10.88 15.14 3.39
N VAL A 68 11.71 14.13 3.60
CA VAL A 68 12.62 13.61 2.57
C VAL A 68 11.86 13.06 1.35
N GLN A 69 10.70 12.42 1.55
CA GLN A 69 9.89 11.94 0.42
C GLN A 69 9.28 13.09 -0.38
N ILE A 70 8.86 14.17 0.30
CA ILE A 70 8.31 15.38 -0.31
C ILE A 70 9.39 16.10 -1.13
N ASP A 71 10.60 16.23 -0.58
CA ASP A 71 11.75 16.80 -1.29
C ASP A 71 12.09 16.03 -2.56
N LYS A 72 12.12 14.70 -2.46
CA LYS A 72 12.35 13.83 -3.62
C LYS A 72 11.28 13.96 -4.71
N ALA A 73 10.05 14.30 -4.31
CA ALA A 73 8.96 14.56 -5.23
C ALA A 73 8.99 15.98 -5.82
N GLY A 74 9.92 16.83 -5.39
CA GLY A 74 10.00 18.24 -5.81
C GLY A 74 8.88 19.11 -5.25
N LEU A 75 8.24 18.66 -4.16
CA LEU A 75 7.15 19.38 -3.49
C LEU A 75 7.71 20.23 -2.35
N GLY A 76 7.06 21.35 -2.04
CA GLY A 76 7.42 22.17 -0.88
C GLY A 76 6.98 21.52 0.43
N HIS A 77 7.72 21.77 1.52
CA HIS A 77 7.37 21.26 2.86
C HIS A 77 6.03 21.82 3.37
N ASN A 78 5.55 22.92 2.79
CA ASN A 78 4.26 23.55 3.07
C ASN A 78 3.05 22.82 2.46
N VAL A 79 3.26 21.73 1.71
CA VAL A 79 2.17 20.95 1.10
C VAL A 79 1.30 20.28 2.16
N PHE A 80 1.90 19.84 3.27
CA PHE A 80 1.17 19.37 4.45
C PHE A 80 1.25 20.41 5.55
N THR A 81 0.13 20.71 6.21
CA THR A 81 0.18 21.52 7.43
C THR A 81 0.80 20.70 8.56
N GLU A 82 1.41 21.35 9.54
CA GLU A 82 2.09 20.66 10.65
C GLU A 82 1.13 19.73 11.40
N GLU A 83 -0.12 20.14 11.57
CA GLU A 83 -1.15 19.35 12.22
C GLU A 83 -1.56 18.13 11.39
N ALA A 84 -1.57 18.27 10.05
CA ALA A 84 -1.85 17.17 9.14
C ALA A 84 -0.71 16.14 9.16
N THR A 85 0.54 16.58 9.20
CA THR A 85 1.72 15.71 9.30
C THR A 85 1.71 14.92 10.61
N ALA A 86 1.49 15.59 11.74
CA ALA A 86 1.39 14.96 13.05
C ALA A 86 0.27 13.88 13.09
N LEU A 87 -0.87 14.18 12.47
CA LEU A 87 -1.99 13.23 12.39
C LEU A 87 -1.67 12.01 11.50
N ILE A 88 -0.91 12.20 10.42
CA ILE A 88 -0.46 11.11 9.55
C ILE A 88 0.52 10.21 10.30
N VAL A 89 1.51 10.77 10.99
CA VAL A 89 2.50 9.99 11.76
C VAL A 89 1.82 9.18 12.86
N ARG A 90 0.89 9.80 13.61
CA ARG A 90 0.09 9.08 14.61
C ARG A 90 -0.71 7.94 13.99
N SER A 91 -1.32 8.17 12.83
CA SER A 91 -2.12 7.15 12.14
C SER A 91 -1.27 6.05 11.49
N ALA A 92 0.03 6.27 11.28
CA ALA A 92 0.92 5.32 10.63
C ALA A 92 1.51 4.27 11.58
N ASP A 93 1.40 4.45 12.91
CA ASP A 93 1.86 3.52 13.96
C ASP A 93 3.33 3.06 13.83
N GLY A 94 4.19 3.89 13.23
CA GLY A 94 5.59 3.55 12.99
C GLY A 94 5.86 2.70 11.74
N TYR A 95 4.84 2.41 10.91
CA TYR A 95 4.99 1.64 9.68
C TYR A 95 5.19 2.52 8.44
N LEU A 96 6.39 2.48 7.84
CA LEU A 96 6.74 3.28 6.65
C LEU A 96 5.82 3.05 5.45
N ARG A 97 5.41 1.79 5.20
CA ARG A 97 4.49 1.46 4.10
C ARG A 97 3.12 2.09 4.31
N LYS A 98 2.59 2.04 5.54
CA LYS A 98 1.32 2.67 5.93
C LYS A 98 1.42 4.18 5.77
N CYS A 99 2.49 4.79 6.30
CA CYS A 99 2.77 6.22 6.17
C CYS A 99 2.77 6.67 4.70
N ARG A 100 3.55 6.00 3.84
CA ARG A 100 3.64 6.34 2.41
C ARG A 100 2.29 6.23 1.71
N ASN A 101 1.55 5.15 1.95
CA ASN A 101 0.26 4.93 1.33
C ASN A 101 -0.79 5.96 1.81
N LEU A 102 -0.75 6.36 3.07
CA LEU A 102 -1.56 7.45 3.61
C LEU A 102 -1.23 8.78 2.92
N CYS A 103 0.06 9.15 2.83
CA CYS A 103 0.47 10.39 2.16
C CYS A 103 0.00 10.47 0.70
N ILE A 104 0.15 9.38 -0.07
CA ILE A 104 -0.33 9.30 -1.45
C ILE A 104 -1.84 9.48 -1.51
N SER A 105 -2.58 8.81 -0.61
CA SER A 105 -4.04 8.92 -0.56
C SER A 105 -4.49 10.37 -0.28
N ARG A 106 -3.75 11.12 0.55
CA ARG A 106 -4.01 12.55 0.81
C ARG A 106 -3.75 13.43 -0.40
N LEU A 107 -2.66 13.19 -1.11
CA LEU A 107 -2.34 13.94 -2.32
C LEU A 107 -3.44 13.75 -3.37
N ILE A 108 -3.94 12.52 -3.54
CA ILE A 108 -5.08 12.24 -4.43
C ILE A 108 -6.33 12.99 -3.97
N GLU A 109 -6.65 12.97 -2.68
CA GLU A 109 -7.82 13.67 -2.15
C GLU A 109 -7.69 15.19 -2.25
N ALA A 110 -6.49 15.76 -2.12
CA ALA A 110 -6.23 17.18 -2.34
C ALA A 110 -6.46 17.59 -3.80
N VAL A 111 -6.04 16.74 -4.75
CA VAL A 111 -6.34 16.95 -6.18
C VAL A 111 -7.85 16.92 -6.42
N ARG A 112 -8.59 15.99 -5.79
CA ARG A 112 -10.05 15.94 -5.87
C ARG A 112 -10.73 17.16 -5.26
N ALA A 113 -10.20 17.67 -4.14
CA ALA A 113 -10.66 18.88 -3.48
C ALA A 113 -10.22 20.17 -4.20
N ARG A 114 -9.35 20.07 -5.21
CA ARG A 114 -8.72 21.21 -5.92
C ARG A 114 -7.98 22.16 -4.96
N THR A 115 -7.36 21.61 -3.91
CA THR A 115 -6.55 22.35 -2.94
C THR A 115 -5.07 22.08 -3.14
N LYS A 116 -4.24 23.08 -2.87
CA LYS A 116 -2.77 22.98 -2.96
C LYS A 116 -2.11 22.58 -1.64
N SER A 117 -2.83 22.74 -0.52
CA SER A 117 -2.41 22.35 0.83
C SER A 117 -3.31 21.26 1.38
N ILE A 118 -2.70 20.38 2.18
CA ILE A 118 -3.37 19.26 2.85
C ILE A 118 -3.60 19.63 4.30
N THR A 119 -4.87 19.87 4.63
CA THR A 119 -5.34 20.16 6.00
C THR A 119 -5.87 18.91 6.69
N ILE A 120 -6.19 19.02 7.98
CA ILE A 120 -6.80 17.96 8.80
C ILE A 120 -8.08 17.40 8.18
N ASP A 121 -8.88 18.22 7.49
CA ASP A 121 -10.15 17.76 6.89
C ASP A 121 -9.92 16.72 5.78
N ILE A 122 -8.92 16.97 4.93
CA ILE A 122 -8.51 16.04 3.88
C ILE A 122 -7.94 14.76 4.51
N VAL A 123 -7.25 14.91 5.64
CA VAL A 123 -6.77 13.77 6.43
C VAL A 123 -7.92 12.89 6.90
N ASN A 124 -8.89 13.46 7.58
CA ASN A 124 -10.02 12.69 8.12
C ASN A 124 -10.86 12.04 7.02
N LYS A 125 -11.07 12.72 5.88
CA LYS A 125 -11.79 12.17 4.72
C LYS A 125 -11.17 10.91 4.14
N VAL A 126 -9.87 10.74 4.25
CA VAL A 126 -9.21 9.52 3.76
C VAL A 126 -9.16 8.47 4.87
N LEU A 127 -8.98 8.84 6.14
CA LEU A 127 -9.01 7.87 7.24
C LEU A 127 -10.38 7.17 7.35
N ILE A 128 -11.47 7.86 6.98
CA ILE A 128 -12.82 7.27 6.99
C ILE A 128 -13.06 6.27 5.85
N GLN A 129 -12.15 6.19 4.86
CA GLN A 129 -12.32 5.31 3.71
C GLN A 129 -12.29 3.84 4.14
N PRO A 130 -13.09 2.95 3.51
CA PRO A 130 -13.27 1.56 3.97
C PRO A 130 -11.96 0.77 4.09
N HIS A 131 -11.03 0.96 3.16
CA HIS A 131 -9.74 0.26 3.13
C HIS A 131 -8.74 0.74 4.19
N TRP A 132 -9.03 1.84 4.90
CA TRP A 132 -8.23 2.33 6.03
C TRP A 132 -8.90 2.06 7.39
N ARG A 133 -10.16 1.62 7.40
CA ARG A 133 -10.88 1.20 8.60
C ARG A 133 -10.46 -0.22 8.97
N PHE A 134 -9.64 -0.34 10.02
CA PHE A 134 -9.16 -1.62 10.56
C PHE A 134 -10.21 -2.40 11.40
N ASP A 135 -11.50 -2.03 11.33
CA ASP A 135 -12.54 -2.56 12.24
C ASP A 135 -13.57 -3.51 11.59
N TYR A 136 -13.51 -3.79 10.28
CA TYR A 136 -14.55 -4.61 9.62
C TYR A 136 -14.33 -6.14 9.69
N ASP A 137 -13.20 -6.63 10.21
CA ASP A 137 -12.91 -8.09 10.29
C ASP A 137 -12.88 -8.66 11.73
N LEU A 138 -13.12 -7.86 12.77
CA LEU A 138 -13.16 -8.32 14.18
C LEU A 138 -14.57 -8.36 14.78
N ALA A 139 -15.62 -8.23 13.96
CA ALA A 139 -17.02 -8.40 14.39
C ALA A 139 -17.56 -9.82 14.16
N THR A 140 -16.69 -10.83 14.17
CA THR A 140 -17.08 -12.22 14.44
C THR A 140 -16.65 -12.56 15.86
N ASP A 141 -17.60 -13.08 16.65
CA ASP A 141 -17.45 -13.68 18.00
C ASP A 141 -17.80 -12.83 19.25
N VAL A 142 -18.85 -12.00 19.18
CA VAL A 142 -19.62 -11.62 20.40
C VAL A 142 -21.08 -12.09 20.35
N ALA A 143 -21.45 -12.87 19.32
CA ALA A 143 -22.79 -13.47 19.20
C ALA A 143 -22.89 -14.92 19.70
N ALA A 144 -21.81 -15.53 20.21
CA ALA A 144 -21.77 -16.94 20.63
C ALA A 144 -21.73 -17.16 22.16
N GLN A 145 -22.10 -16.16 22.96
CA GLN A 145 -22.08 -16.27 24.43
C GLN A 145 -23.31 -15.67 25.10
N ARG A 146 -24.49 -16.10 24.63
CA ARG A 146 -25.75 -16.06 25.37
C ARG A 146 -26.44 -17.41 25.27
#